data_AF-A0A7Y1SY21-F1
#
_entry.id   AF-A0A7Y1SY21-F1
#
_cell.length_a   1.000
_cell.length_b   1.000
_cell.length_c   1.000
_cell.angle_alpha   90.00
_cell.angle_beta   90.00
_cell.angle_gamma   90.00
#
_symmetry.space_group_name_H-M   'P 1'
#
loop_
_entity.id
_entity.type
_entity.pdbx_description
1 polymer ?
#
loop_
_entity_poly.entity_id
_entity_poly.type
_entity_poly.pdbx_seq_one_letter_code
_entity_poly.pdbx_strand_id
1 'polypeptide(L)'
;MKSQADRSRIEDDLAGLVSIPSLTGDEDAIQDAVAELLIDAGLSVERQVIALSEIVSDPDFPGIEVDRDHLPIVAARLKGRLPGPTRMLCGHVDVVPAGDPGSWSSPPFQPEIRDGKL
;
A
#
# COMPACT_ATOMS: atom_id res chain seq x y z
N MET A 1 20.65 4.43 -22.24
CA MET A 1 20.10 3.06 -22.17
C MET A 1 18.78 3.16 -21.44
N LYS A 2 17.63 2.88 -22.08
CA LYS A 2 16.35 2.87 -21.36
C LYS A 2 16.36 1.61 -20.48
N SER A 3 16.41 1.78 -19.17
CA SER A 3 16.19 0.67 -18.24
C SER A 3 14.76 0.18 -18.50
N GLN A 4 14.61 -1.07 -18.95
CA GLN A 4 13.31 -1.71 -18.96
C GLN A 4 12.92 -2.00 -17.51
N ALA A 5 11.61 -1.94 -17.20
CA ALA A 5 11.13 -2.38 -15.91
C ALA A 5 11.40 -3.88 -15.74
N ASP A 6 11.91 -4.27 -14.56
CA ASP A 6 12.13 -5.66 -14.21
C ASP A 6 10.77 -6.30 -13.83
N ARG A 7 10.19 -7.05 -14.78
CA ARG A 7 8.87 -7.66 -14.60
C ARG A 7 8.85 -8.67 -13.45
N SER A 8 9.92 -9.47 -13.31
CA SER A 8 9.99 -10.50 -12.27
C SER A 8 9.97 -9.85 -10.89
N ARG A 9 10.79 -8.80 -10.70
CA ARG A 9 10.79 -8.04 -9.45
C ARG A 9 9.41 -7.44 -9.14
N ILE A 10 8.74 -6.87 -10.13
CA ILE A 10 7.40 -6.29 -9.94
C ILE A 10 6.39 -7.37 -9.51
N GLU A 11 6.44 -8.55 -10.11
CA GLU A 11 5.58 -9.69 -9.74
C GLU A 11 5.87 -10.17 -8.32
N ASP A 12 7.14 -10.30 -7.96
CA ASP A 12 7.56 -10.73 -6.62
C ASP A 12 7.17 -9.71 -5.54
N ASP A 13 7.42 -8.41 -5.79
CA ASP A 13 7.05 -7.31 -4.89
C ASP A 13 5.51 -7.28 -4.70
N LEU A 14 4.74 -7.39 -5.80
CA LEU A 14 3.27 -7.39 -5.74
C LEU A 14 2.72 -8.62 -5.02
N ALA A 15 3.26 -9.81 -5.28
CA ALA A 15 2.87 -11.02 -4.56
C ALA A 15 3.20 -10.91 -3.07
N GLY A 16 4.34 -10.30 -2.71
CA GLY A 16 4.67 -9.98 -1.32
C GLY A 16 3.60 -9.13 -0.66
N LEU A 17 3.18 -8.04 -1.31
CA LEU A 17 2.12 -7.15 -0.80
C LEU A 17 0.76 -7.86 -0.68
N VAL A 18 0.34 -8.61 -1.71
CA VAL A 18 -0.96 -9.33 -1.72
C VAL A 18 -1.01 -10.43 -0.66
N SER A 19 0.13 -10.96 -0.22
CA SER A 19 0.16 -11.96 0.85
C SER A 19 -0.15 -11.39 2.25
N ILE A 20 -0.18 -10.07 2.40
CA ILE A 20 -0.53 -9.38 3.65
C ILE A 20 -2.03 -9.08 3.64
N PRO A 21 -2.83 -9.64 4.57
CA PRO A 21 -4.26 -9.40 4.64
C PRO A 21 -4.56 -8.03 5.26
N SER A 22 -4.30 -6.95 4.52
CA SER A 22 -4.48 -5.57 4.94
C SER A 22 -5.92 -5.12 4.95
N LEU A 23 -6.76 -5.77 5.76
CA LEU A 23 -8.15 -5.36 5.89
C LEU A 23 -8.22 -3.91 6.38
N THR A 24 -9.22 -3.15 5.94
CA THR A 24 -9.47 -1.81 6.48
C THR A 24 -9.53 -1.86 8.01
N GLY A 25 -8.66 -1.11 8.69
CA GLY A 25 -8.41 -1.14 10.14
C GLY A 25 -7.22 -2.00 10.62
N ASP A 26 -6.56 -2.75 9.74
CA ASP A 26 -5.40 -3.61 10.01
C ASP A 26 -4.27 -3.35 8.99
N GLU A 27 -3.99 -2.06 8.74
CA GLU A 27 -3.09 -1.62 7.67
C GLU A 27 -1.59 -1.55 8.07
N ASP A 28 -1.23 -1.67 9.34
CA ASP A 28 0.14 -1.42 9.81
C ASP A 28 1.19 -2.26 9.06
N ALA A 29 0.94 -3.57 8.95
CA ALA A 29 1.88 -4.49 8.32
C ALA A 29 2.11 -4.19 6.82
N ILE A 30 1.06 -3.81 6.09
CA ILE A 30 1.19 -3.47 4.67
C ILE A 30 1.86 -2.12 4.48
N GLN A 31 1.62 -1.15 5.36
CA GLN A 31 2.29 0.14 5.33
C GLN A 31 3.79 -0.02 5.59
N ASP A 32 4.18 -0.85 6.56
CA ASP A 32 5.58 -1.19 6.79
C ASP A 32 6.22 -1.84 5.56
N ALA A 33 5.55 -2.81 4.93
CA ALA A 33 6.05 -3.47 3.72
C ALA A 33 6.23 -2.49 2.55
N VAL A 34 5.26 -1.59 2.32
CA VAL A 34 5.34 -0.55 1.29
C VAL A 34 6.49 0.42 1.57
N ALA A 35 6.68 0.81 2.83
CA ALA A 35 7.78 1.68 3.20
C ALA A 35 9.14 1.03 2.91
N GLU A 36 9.33 -0.26 3.21
CA GLU A 36 10.57 -0.98 2.86
C GLU A 36 10.78 -1.05 1.35
N LEU A 37 9.75 -1.37 0.55
CA LEU A 37 9.86 -1.37 -0.91
C LEU A 37 10.28 0.00 -1.48
N LEU A 38 9.76 1.09 -0.91
CA LEU A 38 10.10 2.45 -1.32
C LEU A 38 11.54 2.83 -0.90
N ILE A 39 11.99 2.38 0.27
CA ILE A 39 13.39 2.53 0.71
C ILE A 39 14.33 1.77 -0.23
N ASP A 40 14.01 0.51 -0.57
CA ASP A 40 14.80 -0.33 -1.48
C ASP A 40 14.82 0.21 -2.91
N ALA A 41 13.79 0.95 -3.31
CA ALA A 41 13.76 1.70 -4.56
C ALA A 41 14.56 3.02 -4.52
N GLY A 42 15.12 3.39 -3.36
CA GLY A 42 15.98 4.57 -3.17
C GLY A 42 15.22 5.86 -2.88
N LEU A 43 13.97 5.79 -2.41
CA LEU A 43 13.21 6.96 -2.00
C LEU A 43 13.48 7.30 -0.54
N SER A 44 13.38 8.59 -0.20
CA SER A 44 13.32 9.03 1.19
C SER A 44 11.90 8.79 1.70
N VAL A 45 11.75 7.98 2.74
CA VAL A 45 10.44 7.58 3.29
C VAL A 45 10.20 8.24 4.64
N GLU A 46 8.96 8.64 4.86
CA GLU A 46 8.41 9.14 6.11
C GLU A 46 7.19 8.28 6.47
N ARG A 47 7.22 7.66 7.66
CA ARG A 47 6.09 6.93 8.23
C ARG A 47 5.44 7.82 9.28
N GLN A 48 4.12 7.97 9.19
CA GLN A 48 3.33 8.73 10.15
C GLN A 48 2.23 7.83 10.70
N VAL A 49 1.94 7.98 11.99
CA VAL A 49 0.76 7.40 12.63
C VAL A 49 -0.06 8.56 13.13
N ILE A 50 -1.18 8.83 12.46
CA ILE A 50 -2.07 9.93 12.79
C ILE A 50 -3.10 9.41 13.79
N ALA A 51 -3.20 10.02 14.97
CA ALA A 51 -4.27 9.67 15.90
C ALA A 51 -5.61 10.12 15.32
N LEU A 52 -6.61 9.23 15.31
CA LEU A 52 -7.92 9.52 14.73
C LEU A 52 -8.56 10.75 15.41
N SER A 53 -8.33 10.92 16.71
CA SER A 53 -8.78 12.09 17.48
C SER A 53 -8.30 13.44 16.92
N GLU A 54 -7.22 13.47 16.14
CA GLU A 54 -6.69 14.71 15.54
C GLU A 54 -7.47 15.17 14.31
N ILE A 55 -8.17 14.25 13.64
CA ILE A 55 -8.82 14.53 12.35
C ILE A 55 -10.35 14.46 12.41
N VAL A 56 -10.92 13.80 13.42
CA VAL A 56 -12.39 13.64 13.56
C VAL A 56 -13.17 14.95 13.67
N SER A 57 -12.52 16.03 14.08
CA SER A 57 -13.16 17.35 14.17
C SER A 57 -13.15 18.13 12.84
N ASP A 58 -12.45 17.63 11.82
CA ASP A 58 -12.39 18.28 10.51
C ASP A 58 -13.78 18.21 9.84
N PRO A 59 -14.34 19.32 9.32
CA PRO A 59 -15.63 19.32 8.63
C PRO A 59 -15.66 18.43 7.38
N ASP A 60 -14.51 18.16 6.77
CA ASP A 60 -14.36 17.28 5.61
C ASP A 60 -14.05 15.82 6.01
N PHE A 61 -14.01 15.51 7.32
CA PHE A 61 -13.82 14.15 7.80
C PHE A 61 -14.98 13.24 7.32
N PRO A 62 -14.70 12.17 6.55
CA PRO A 62 -15.73 11.39 5.89
C PRO A 62 -16.52 10.47 6.83
N GLY A 63 -16.08 10.34 8.09
CA GLY A 63 -16.60 9.40 9.07
C GLY A 63 -15.67 8.21 9.31
N ILE A 64 -16.16 7.26 10.10
CA ILE A 64 -15.41 6.07 10.52
C ILE A 64 -16.10 4.85 9.92
N GLU A 65 -15.39 4.10 9.08
CA GLU A 65 -15.91 2.86 8.48
C GLU A 65 -15.76 1.64 9.39
N VAL A 66 -14.63 1.54 10.09
CA VAL A 66 -14.35 0.49 11.08
C VAL A 66 -13.76 1.12 12.34
N ASP A 67 -14.00 0.49 13.48
CA ASP A 67 -13.43 0.88 14.77
C ASP A 67 -11.90 0.90 14.67
N ARG A 68 -11.32 2.07 14.95
CA ARG A 68 -9.87 2.31 14.96
C ARG A 68 -9.57 3.56 15.78
N ASP A 69 -8.33 3.72 16.19
CA ASP A 69 -7.85 4.89 16.93
C ASP A 69 -6.71 5.64 16.22
N HIS A 70 -6.18 5.08 15.13
CA HIS A 70 -5.11 5.70 14.34
C HIS A 70 -5.21 5.37 12.85
N LEU A 71 -4.39 6.07 12.06
CA LEU A 71 -4.20 5.88 10.63
C LEU A 71 -2.70 5.82 10.31
N PRO A 72 -2.16 4.66 9.92
CA PRO A 72 -0.79 4.58 9.44
C PRO A 72 -0.70 5.11 8.00
N ILE A 73 0.25 6.00 7.74
CA ILE A 73 0.49 6.65 6.45
C ILE A 73 1.97 6.56 6.09
N VAL A 74 2.25 6.20 4.85
CA VAL A 74 3.60 6.24 4.28
C VAL A 74 3.66 7.29 3.18
N ALA A 75 4.56 8.26 3.34
CA ALA A 75 4.90 9.24 2.32
C ALA A 75 6.35 9.02 1.85
N ALA A 76 6.57 9.03 0.55
CA ALA A 76 7.91 8.87 0.00
C ALA A 76 8.25 9.95 -1.03
N ARG A 77 9.53 10.32 -1.08
CA ARG A 77 10.03 11.37 -1.96
C ARG A 77 11.25 10.92 -2.73
N LEU A 78 11.15 10.98 -4.06
CA LEU A 78 12.30 10.94 -4.97
C LEU A 78 12.65 12.37 -5.40
N LYS A 79 13.81 12.87 -4.98
CA LYS A 79 14.25 14.22 -5.38
C LYS A 79 14.74 14.20 -6.84
N GLY A 80 14.06 14.95 -7.70
CA GLY A 80 14.48 15.15 -9.08
C GLY A 80 15.83 15.87 -9.20
N ARG A 81 16.55 15.62 -10.30
CA ARG A 81 17.88 16.19 -10.55
C ARG A 81 17.85 17.54 -11.29
N LEU A 82 16.72 17.89 -11.87
CA LEU A 82 16.53 19.09 -12.68
C LEU A 82 15.33 19.88 -12.15
N PRO A 83 15.30 21.21 -12.34
CA PRO A 83 14.11 22.00 -12.04
C PRO A 83 12.92 21.52 -12.89
N GLY A 84 11.74 21.51 -12.31
CA GLY A 84 10.54 21.04 -12.97
C GLY A 84 9.37 20.90 -11.99
N PRO A 85 8.18 20.57 -12.50
CA PRO A 85 7.01 20.43 -11.67
C PRO A 85 7.06 19.15 -10.83
N THR A 86 6.50 19.22 -9.62
CA THR A 86 6.33 18.04 -8.75
C THR A 86 5.17 17.17 -9.27
N ARG A 87 5.26 15.86 -9.04
CA ARG A 87 4.17 14.90 -9.25
C ARG A 87 3.92 14.19 -7.93
N MET A 88 2.64 14.01 -7.60
CA MET A 88 2.21 13.21 -6.46
C MET A 88 1.52 11.96 -7.00
N LEU A 89 1.92 10.80 -6.48
CA LEU A 89 1.22 9.54 -6.68
C LEU A 89 0.57 9.21 -5.33
N CYS A 90 -0.74 8.99 -5.33
CA CYS A 90 -1.51 8.64 -4.16
C CYS A 90 -2.26 7.34 -4.45
N GLY A 91 -2.28 6.43 -3.48
CA GLY A 91 -2.98 5.16 -3.53
C GLY A 91 -3.30 4.70 -2.11
N HIS A 92 -4.17 3.71 -2.01
CA HIS A 92 -4.50 3.04 -0.76
C HIS A 92 -4.06 1.57 -0.85
N VAL A 93 -3.86 0.95 0.30
CA VAL A 93 -3.34 -0.42 0.42
C VAL A 93 -4.18 -1.29 1.33
N ASP A 94 -5.23 -0.73 1.90
CA ASP A 94 -6.28 -1.48 2.57
C ASP A 94 -7.19 -2.18 1.55
N VAL A 95 -7.73 -3.32 1.96
CA VAL A 95 -8.64 -4.13 1.16
C VAL A 95 -9.89 -4.48 1.96
N VAL A 96 -10.96 -4.78 1.24
CA VAL A 96 -12.18 -5.34 1.83
C VAL A 96 -11.98 -6.82 2.18
N PRO A 97 -12.80 -7.39 3.09
CA PRO A 97 -12.79 -8.82 3.35
C PRO A 97 -12.97 -9.65 2.08
N ALA A 98 -12.18 -10.71 1.93
CA ALA A 98 -12.21 -11.58 0.76
C ALA A 98 -13.51 -12.40 0.60
N GLY A 99 -14.42 -12.35 1.58
CA GLY A 99 -15.67 -13.09 1.58
C GLY A 99 -15.49 -14.59 1.86
N ASP A 100 -16.35 -15.42 1.28
CA ASP A 100 -16.34 -16.87 1.47
C ASP A 100 -15.12 -17.52 0.79
N PRO A 101 -14.20 -18.17 1.54
CA PRO A 101 -13.04 -18.86 0.97
C PRO A 101 -13.43 -19.95 -0.04
N GLY A 102 -14.61 -20.58 0.09
CA GLY A 102 -15.09 -21.61 -0.84
C GLY A 102 -15.46 -21.08 -2.22
N SER A 103 -15.62 -19.76 -2.36
CA SER A 103 -15.87 -19.09 -3.63
C SER A 103 -14.59 -18.80 -4.42
N TRP A 104 -13.41 -19.02 -3.82
CA TRP A 104 -12.12 -18.79 -4.46
C TRP A 104 -11.52 -20.07 -5.03
N SER A 105 -10.83 -19.95 -6.17
CA SER A 105 -10.07 -21.07 -6.76
C SER A 105 -8.72 -21.31 -6.07
N SER A 106 -8.20 -20.32 -5.33
CA SER A 106 -7.01 -20.39 -4.48
C SER A 106 -7.19 -19.46 -3.28
N PRO A 107 -6.49 -19.67 -2.15
CA PRO A 107 -6.63 -18.79 -1.00
C PRO A 107 -6.31 -17.32 -1.36
N PRO A 108 -7.15 -16.34 -0.95
CA PRO A 108 -7.09 -14.97 -1.47
C PRO A 108 -5.81 -14.20 -1.12
N PHE A 109 -5.16 -14.56 -0.01
CA PHE A 109 -3.89 -13.98 0.44
C PHE A 109 -2.70 -14.96 0.25
N GLN A 110 -2.84 -15.94 -0.64
CA GLN A 110 -1.75 -16.78 -1.14
C GLN A 110 -1.63 -16.54 -2.66
N PRO A 111 -0.97 -15.44 -3.07
CA PRO A 111 -0.89 -15.05 -4.46
C PRO A 111 -0.18 -16.12 -5.30
N GLU A 112 -0.76 -16.44 -6.44
CA GLU A 112 -0.25 -17.42 -7.40
C GLU A 112 -0.41 -16.88 -8.82
N ILE A 113 0.63 -16.98 -9.64
CA ILE A 113 0.51 -16.61 -11.05
C ILE A 113 -0.08 -17.79 -11.83
N ARG A 114 -1.23 -17.57 -12.47
CA ARG A 114 -1.89 -18.55 -13.36
C ARG A 114 -2.22 -17.89 -14.70
N ASP A 115 -1.74 -18.49 -15.79
CA ASP A 115 -1.95 -17.99 -17.16
C ASP A 115 -1.55 -16.51 -17.33
N GLY A 116 -0.45 -16.10 -16.67
CA GLY A 116 0.08 -14.73 -16.73
C GLY A 116 -0.74 -13.70 -15.93
N LYS A 117 -1.64 -14.16 -15.06
CA LYS A 117 -2.41 -13.33 -14.12
C LYS A 117 -1.97 -13.63 -12.70
N LEU A 118 -1.70 -12.57 -11.95
CA LEU A 118 -1.65 -12.61 -10.49
C LEU A 118 -3.04 -12.26 -9.97
#